data_AF-A0A3N5N6N4-F1
#
_entry.id   AF-A0A3N5N6N4-F1
#
_cell.length_a   1.000
_cell.length_b   1.000
_cell.length_c   1.000
_cell.angle_alpha   90.00
_cell.angle_beta   90.00
_cell.angle_gamma   90.00
#
_symmetry.space_group_name_H-M   'P 1'
#
loop_
_entity.id
_entity.type
_entity.pdbx_description
1 polymer ?
#
loop_
_entity_poly.entity_id
_entity_poly.type
_entity_poly.pdbx_seq_one_letter_code
_entity_poly.pdbx_strand_id
1 'polypeptide(L)'
;MRSLSILGLAIAVAIPAVSQAQDAAPVRVRGTIERVEGDTFIVKSREGAELKVGLSDKALIVAIVKASLSDIKSNSFVGVTGMPQPDGSQRALEVHIFPESMRGTGEGHYAWDLQPQSTMTNGNVEQAVTSADGQVLTLKFKDGEKKIFV
;
A
#
# COMPACT_ATOMS: atom_id res chain seq x y z
N MET A 1 53.92 0.33 -58.60
CA MET A 1 52.95 1.18 -57.89
C MET A 1 51.55 0.73 -58.22
N ARG A 2 50.84 0.14 -57.24
CA ARG A 2 49.37 0.10 -57.10
C ARG A 2 49.03 -0.76 -55.88
N SER A 3 49.00 -0.11 -54.73
CA SER A 3 48.57 -0.63 -53.43
C SER A 3 47.08 -1.00 -53.48
N LEU A 4 46.75 -2.24 -53.13
CA LEU A 4 45.37 -2.70 -52.99
C LEU A 4 44.94 -2.46 -51.53
N SER A 5 44.13 -1.42 -51.33
CA SER A 5 43.59 -1.05 -50.02
C SER A 5 42.51 -2.05 -49.59
N ILE A 6 42.69 -2.70 -48.45
CA ILE A 6 41.67 -3.56 -47.82
C ILE A 6 40.72 -2.64 -47.04
N LEU A 7 39.50 -2.48 -47.53
CA LEU A 7 38.43 -1.76 -46.84
C LEU A 7 37.74 -2.73 -45.88
N GLY A 8 38.09 -2.65 -44.59
CA GLY A 8 37.44 -3.43 -43.53
C GLY A 8 36.03 -2.92 -43.25
N LEU A 9 35.02 -3.74 -43.53
CA LEU A 9 33.62 -3.46 -43.21
C LEU A 9 33.36 -3.83 -41.74
N ALA A 10 33.29 -2.84 -40.85
CA ALA A 10 32.88 -3.02 -39.46
C ALA A 10 31.35 -3.17 -39.39
N ILE A 11 30.87 -4.38 -39.08
CA ILE A 11 29.45 -4.65 -38.81
C ILE A 11 29.15 -4.21 -37.38
N ALA A 12 28.45 -3.08 -37.23
CA ALA A 12 27.89 -2.65 -35.95
C ALA A 12 26.67 -3.53 -35.63
N VAL A 13 26.80 -4.43 -34.66
CA VAL A 13 25.69 -5.20 -34.11
C VAL A 13 24.86 -4.27 -33.23
N ALA A 14 23.70 -3.83 -33.74
CA ALA A 14 22.71 -3.12 -32.93
C ALA A 14 22.01 -4.15 -32.03
N ILE A 15 22.34 -4.14 -30.73
CA ILE A 15 21.62 -4.93 -29.73
C ILE A 15 20.27 -4.23 -29.50
N PRO A 16 19.12 -4.89 -29.74
CA PRO A 16 17.84 -4.28 -29.42
C PRO A 16 17.75 -4.15 -27.89
N ALA A 17 17.62 -2.91 -27.42
CA ALA A 17 17.30 -2.63 -26.03
C ALA A 17 15.90 -3.20 -25.74
N VAL A 18 15.84 -4.31 -25.02
CA VAL A 18 14.59 -4.84 -24.49
C VAL A 18 14.13 -3.86 -23.41
N SER A 19 13.14 -3.03 -23.74
CA SER A 19 12.45 -2.20 -22.76
C SER A 19 11.70 -3.14 -21.81
N GLN A 20 12.18 -3.25 -20.57
CA GLN A 20 11.41 -3.91 -19.52
C GLN A 20 10.25 -2.98 -19.17
N ALA A 21 9.03 -3.37 -19.54
CA ALA A 21 7.84 -2.72 -19.04
C ALA A 21 7.82 -2.90 -17.51
N GLN A 22 8.15 -1.85 -16.77
CA GLN A 22 7.87 -1.81 -15.34
C GLN A 22 6.35 -1.78 -15.21
N ASP A 23 5.77 -2.83 -14.63
CA ASP A 23 4.37 -2.82 -14.23
C ASP A 23 4.12 -1.53 -13.43
N ALA A 24 3.21 -0.70 -13.94
CA ALA A 24 2.90 0.57 -13.32
C ALA A 24 2.45 0.31 -11.88
N ALA A 25 2.98 1.11 -10.94
CA ALA A 25 2.60 1.00 -9.54
C ALA A 25 1.06 1.11 -9.40
N PRO A 26 0.42 0.30 -8.54
CA PRO A 26 -1.01 0.37 -8.33
C PRO A 26 -1.46 1.79 -7.97
N VAL A 27 -2.47 2.30 -8.68
CA VAL A 27 -3.05 3.61 -8.40
C VAL A 27 -4.09 3.48 -7.31
N ARG A 28 -3.99 4.31 -6.25
CA ARG A 28 -5.01 4.40 -5.20
C ARG A 28 -5.98 5.52 -5.53
N VAL A 29 -7.27 5.22 -5.48
CA VAL A 29 -8.34 6.20 -5.64
C VAL A 29 -9.08 6.32 -4.32
N ARG A 30 -9.11 7.53 -3.75
CA ARG A 30 -9.99 7.88 -2.63
C ARG A 30 -11.14 8.70 -3.14
N GLY A 31 -12.35 8.24 -2.94
CA GLY A 31 -13.53 8.94 -3.44
C GLY A 31 -14.83 8.33 -2.98
N THR A 32 -15.91 8.96 -3.40
CA THR A 32 -17.28 8.45 -3.20
C THR A 32 -17.77 7.88 -4.52
N ILE A 33 -18.32 6.67 -4.50
CA ILE A 33 -19.03 6.12 -5.65
C ILE A 33 -20.35 6.89 -5.77
N GLU A 34 -20.51 7.66 -6.85
CA GLU A 34 -21.73 8.46 -7.07
C GLU A 34 -22.80 7.66 -7.81
N ARG A 35 -22.39 6.79 -8.74
CA ARG A 35 -23.28 5.90 -9.50
C ARG A 35 -22.51 4.72 -10.11
N VAL A 36 -23.25 3.73 -10.58
CA VAL A 36 -22.73 2.54 -11.27
C VAL A 36 -23.40 2.42 -12.63
N GLU A 37 -22.61 2.24 -13.67
CA GLU A 37 -23.00 2.11 -15.07
C GLU A 37 -22.48 0.77 -15.62
N GLY A 38 -23.29 -0.29 -15.51
CA GLY A 38 -22.85 -1.64 -15.85
C GLY A 38 -21.75 -2.14 -14.90
N ASP A 39 -20.56 -2.43 -15.43
CA ASP A 39 -19.36 -2.82 -14.68
C ASP A 39 -18.47 -1.61 -14.31
N THR A 40 -18.89 -0.39 -14.66
CA THR A 40 -18.12 0.83 -14.44
C THR A 40 -18.65 1.62 -13.26
N PHE A 41 -17.79 1.91 -12.30
CA PHE A 41 -18.07 2.75 -11.14
C PHE A 41 -17.67 4.18 -11.46
N ILE A 42 -18.62 5.11 -11.26
CA ILE A 42 -18.33 6.53 -11.37
C ILE A 42 -18.01 7.05 -9.97
N VAL A 43 -16.75 7.44 -9.78
CA VAL A 43 -16.19 7.82 -8.49
C VAL A 43 -15.84 9.31 -8.51
N LYS A 44 -16.40 10.09 -7.59
CA LYS A 44 -15.90 11.43 -7.31
C LYS A 44 -14.70 11.33 -6.39
N SER A 45 -13.52 11.65 -6.91
CA SER A 45 -12.28 11.65 -6.14
C SER A 45 -12.34 12.70 -5.03
N ARG A 46 -11.51 12.54 -4.00
CA ARG A 46 -11.37 13.53 -2.92
C ARG A 46 -10.96 14.91 -3.44
N GLU A 47 -10.21 14.95 -4.54
CA GLU A 47 -9.78 16.16 -5.24
C GLU A 47 -10.90 16.77 -6.10
N GLY A 48 -12.07 16.13 -6.17
CA GLY A 48 -13.27 16.61 -6.84
C GLY A 48 -13.43 16.16 -8.29
N ALA A 49 -12.48 15.37 -8.83
CA ALA A 49 -12.54 14.86 -10.19
C ALA A 49 -13.53 13.69 -10.32
N GLU A 50 -14.28 13.62 -11.43
CA GLU A 50 -15.02 12.41 -11.78
C GLU A 50 -14.05 11.39 -12.40
N LEU A 51 -14.02 10.18 -11.86
CA LEU A 51 -13.19 9.06 -12.31
C LEU A 51 -14.08 7.90 -12.73
N LYS A 52 -13.74 7.26 -13.85
CA LYS A 52 -14.37 6.01 -14.29
C LYS A 52 -13.49 4.84 -13.91
N VAL A 53 -14.00 3.97 -13.04
CA VAL A 53 -13.28 2.79 -12.54
C VAL A 53 -13.99 1.54 -13.04
N GLY A 54 -13.40 0.85 -14.01
CA GLY A 54 -13.92 -0.45 -14.46
C GLY A 54 -13.66 -1.54 -13.41
N LEU A 55 -14.69 -2.31 -13.08
CA LEU A 55 -14.61 -3.39 -12.11
C LEU A 55 -14.60 -4.74 -12.83
N SER A 56 -13.51 -5.49 -12.71
CA SER A 56 -13.45 -6.85 -13.25
C SER A 56 -14.33 -7.83 -12.46
N ASP A 57 -14.79 -8.91 -13.11
CA ASP A 57 -15.56 -10.01 -12.47
C ASP A 57 -14.85 -10.66 -11.26
N LYS A 58 -13.53 -10.49 -11.14
CA LYS A 58 -12.70 -11.05 -10.06
C LYS A 58 -12.27 -10.01 -9.03
N ALA A 59 -12.85 -8.81 -9.06
CA ALA A 59 -12.47 -7.76 -8.14
C ALA A 59 -12.74 -8.18 -6.68
N LEU A 60 -11.73 -7.97 -5.82
CA LEU A 60 -11.90 -8.13 -4.38
C LEU A 60 -12.60 -6.90 -3.81
N ILE A 61 -13.79 -7.09 -3.25
CA ILE A 61 -14.51 -6.05 -2.52
C ILE A 61 -14.33 -6.27 -1.03
N VAL A 62 -13.85 -5.24 -0.33
CA VAL A 62 -13.63 -5.26 1.12
C VAL A 62 -14.46 -4.15 1.74
N ALA A 63 -15.16 -4.47 2.84
CA ALA A 63 -15.92 -3.52 3.63
C ALA A 63 -15.39 -3.51 5.07
N ILE A 64 -15.47 -2.35 5.72
CA ILE A 64 -15.12 -2.19 7.13
C ILE A 64 -16.39 -2.30 7.97
N VAL A 65 -16.33 -3.13 9.00
CA VAL A 65 -17.38 -3.24 10.03
C VAL A 65 -16.84 -2.76 11.37
N LYS A 66 -17.72 -2.30 12.24
CA LYS A 66 -17.32 -1.78 13.55
C LYS A 66 -16.71 -2.90 14.42
N ALA A 67 -15.56 -2.61 15.00
CA ALA A 67 -14.89 -3.42 16.01
C ALA A 67 -14.47 -2.55 17.21
N SER A 68 -14.05 -3.19 18.29
CA SER A 68 -13.51 -2.56 19.49
C SER A 68 -12.01 -2.86 19.64
N LEU A 69 -11.28 -2.04 20.40
CA LEU A 69 -9.87 -2.31 20.70
C LEU A 69 -9.67 -3.64 21.45
N SER A 70 -10.66 -4.08 22.23
CA SER A 70 -10.66 -5.40 22.89
C SER A 70 -10.75 -6.57 21.91
N ASP A 71 -11.15 -6.35 20.65
CA ASP A 71 -11.12 -7.38 19.61
C ASP A 71 -9.71 -7.61 19.06
N ILE A 72 -8.78 -6.69 19.32
CA ILE A 72 -7.37 -6.82 18.94
C ILE A 72 -6.70 -7.78 19.91
N LYS A 73 -6.45 -8.99 19.43
CA LYS A 73 -5.77 -10.05 20.18
C LYS A 73 -4.29 -10.12 19.80
N SER A 74 -3.48 -10.72 20.66
CA SER A 74 -2.14 -11.15 20.27
C SER A 74 -2.21 -11.99 18.99
N ASN A 75 -1.24 -11.81 18.10
CA ASN A 75 -1.16 -12.40 16.77
C ASN A 75 -2.26 -11.98 15.77
N SER A 76 -3.13 -11.03 16.10
CA SER A 76 -4.03 -10.43 15.10
C SER A 76 -3.20 -9.73 14.03
N PHE A 77 -3.61 -9.85 12.77
CA PHE A 77 -3.05 -9.04 11.69
C PHE A 77 -3.88 -7.76 11.57
N VAL A 78 -3.25 -6.61 11.78
CA VAL A 78 -3.93 -5.31 11.77
C VAL A 78 -3.24 -4.37 10.79
N GLY A 79 -4.03 -3.44 10.25
CA GLY A 79 -3.52 -2.27 9.56
C GLY A 79 -3.79 -1.03 10.38
N VAL A 80 -2.77 -0.21 10.53
CA VAL A 80 -2.81 1.03 11.30
C VAL A 80 -2.43 2.18 10.39
N THR A 81 -3.37 3.07 10.13
CA THR A 81 -3.02 4.39 9.63
C THR A 81 -2.55 5.23 10.80
N GLY A 82 -1.35 5.81 10.73
CA GLY A 82 -0.77 6.55 11.85
C GLY A 82 -0.02 7.80 11.43
N MET A 83 0.24 8.66 12.42
CA MET A 83 1.11 9.82 12.30
C MET A 83 2.45 9.54 12.98
N PRO A 84 3.57 9.72 12.26
CA PRO A 84 4.90 9.59 12.85
C PRO A 84 5.08 10.53 14.04
N GLN A 85 5.73 10.02 15.09
CA GLN A 85 6.14 10.80 16.26
C GLN A 85 7.65 11.04 16.26
N PRO A 86 8.16 12.07 16.98
CA PRO A 86 9.59 12.37 17.04
C PRO A 86 10.47 11.22 17.56
N ASP A 87 9.91 10.34 18.40
CA ASP A 87 10.59 9.17 18.95
C ASP A 87 10.59 7.94 18.01
N GLY A 88 10.02 8.08 16.80
CA GLY A 88 9.93 7.02 15.79
C GLY A 88 8.71 6.10 15.93
N SER A 89 7.90 6.26 16.99
CA SER A 89 6.60 5.60 17.15
C SER A 89 5.55 6.20 16.20
N GLN A 90 4.36 5.62 16.18
CA GLN A 90 3.21 6.19 15.48
C GLN A 90 2.08 6.47 16.47
N ARG A 91 1.27 7.50 16.18
CA ARG A 91 -0.04 7.69 16.81
C ARG A 91 -1.13 7.32 15.82
N ALA A 92 -1.98 6.36 16.18
CA ALA A 92 -3.02 5.85 15.30
C ALA A 92 -4.07 6.92 14.97
N LEU A 93 -4.51 6.93 13.71
CA LEU A 93 -5.70 7.64 13.23
C LEU A 93 -6.83 6.65 12.98
N GLU A 94 -6.49 5.46 12.51
CA GLU A 94 -7.41 4.37 12.22
C GLU A 94 -6.69 3.04 12.48
N VAL A 95 -7.42 2.09 13.06
CA VAL A 95 -6.98 0.69 13.17
C VAL A 95 -8.08 -0.19 12.59
N HIS A 96 -7.71 -1.09 11.67
CA HIS A 96 -8.60 -2.14 11.20
C HIS A 96 -7.96 -3.52 11.42
N ILE A 97 -8.79 -4.48 11.79
CA ILE A 97 -8.41 -5.88 12.00
C ILE A 97 -8.72 -6.61 10.69
N PHE A 98 -7.71 -7.24 10.10
CA PHE A 98 -7.94 -8.07 8.92
C PHE A 98 -8.50 -9.43 9.34
N PRO A 99 -9.46 -9.99 8.58
CA PRO A 99 -9.78 -11.40 8.72
C PRO A 99 -8.55 -12.26 8.37
N GLU A 100 -8.47 -13.45 8.93
CA GLU A 100 -7.30 -14.34 8.74
C GLU A 100 -7.01 -14.64 7.26
N SER A 101 -8.06 -14.78 6.44
CA SER A 101 -7.94 -15.00 4.99
C SER A 101 -7.26 -13.85 4.23
N MET A 102 -7.11 -12.69 4.86
CA MET A 102 -6.44 -11.50 4.33
C MET A 102 -5.10 -11.22 5.03
N ARG A 103 -4.59 -12.12 5.87
CA ARG A 103 -3.28 -11.95 6.51
C ARG A 103 -2.19 -11.70 5.46
N GLY A 104 -1.32 -10.73 5.72
CA GLY A 104 -0.27 -10.32 4.79
C GLY A 104 -0.70 -9.24 3.78
N THR A 105 -1.99 -8.85 3.76
CA THR A 105 -2.48 -7.76 2.91
C THR A 105 -1.71 -6.47 3.18
N GLY A 106 -0.96 -6.01 2.18
CA GLY A 106 -0.19 -4.77 2.24
C GLY A 106 0.76 -4.71 3.45
N GLU A 107 1.27 -5.84 3.91
CA GLU A 107 2.20 -5.94 5.05
C GLU A 107 3.40 -5.01 4.89
N GLY A 108 3.81 -4.35 5.97
CA GLY A 108 4.96 -3.44 6.00
C GLY A 108 4.63 -2.06 6.56
N HIS A 109 5.55 -1.12 6.35
CA HIS A 109 5.40 0.28 6.77
C HIS A 109 5.74 1.22 5.60
N TYR A 110 4.79 2.05 5.19
CA TYR A 110 4.94 2.92 4.02
C TYR A 110 4.07 4.17 4.11
N ALA A 111 4.35 5.15 3.24
CA ALA A 111 3.55 6.36 3.13
C ALA A 111 2.08 6.06 2.77
N TRP A 112 1.18 6.80 3.39
CA TRP A 112 -0.26 6.64 3.19
C TRP A 112 -0.91 7.99 2.92
N ASP A 113 -1.97 7.96 2.13
CA ASP A 113 -2.59 9.13 1.54
C ASP A 113 -3.87 9.55 2.27
N LEU A 114 -4.11 9.08 3.51
CA LEU A 114 -5.27 9.49 4.31
C LEU A 114 -5.19 10.98 4.67
N GLN A 115 -4.03 11.43 5.16
CA GLN A 115 -3.72 12.84 5.40
C GLN A 115 -2.24 13.13 5.15
N PRO A 116 -1.80 14.41 5.09
CA PRO A 116 -0.39 14.75 4.89
C PRO A 116 0.51 14.03 5.89
N GLN A 117 1.58 13.41 5.38
CA GLN A 117 2.59 12.67 6.16
C GLN A 117 2.08 11.43 6.92
N SER A 118 0.83 11.01 6.71
CA SER A 118 0.33 9.76 7.31
C SER A 118 1.07 8.54 6.76
N THR A 119 1.17 7.50 7.58
CA THR A 119 1.74 6.21 7.19
C THR A 119 0.71 5.10 7.37
N MET A 120 0.94 3.97 6.71
CA MET A 120 0.23 2.73 6.96
C MET A 120 1.24 1.72 7.51
N THR A 121 0.89 1.08 8.61
CA THR A 121 1.64 -0.01 9.22
C THR A 121 0.76 -1.24 9.30
N ASN A 122 1.06 -2.26 8.50
CA ASN A 122 0.34 -3.53 8.50
C ASN A 122 1.24 -4.62 9.04
N GLY A 123 0.81 -5.29 10.11
CA GLY A 123 1.62 -6.28 10.80
C GLY A 123 0.88 -7.08 11.85
N ASN A 124 1.59 -8.02 12.44
CA ASN A 124 1.10 -8.88 13.50
C ASN A 124 1.25 -8.18 14.85
N VAL A 125 0.21 -8.23 15.68
CA VAL A 125 0.27 -7.73 17.06
C VAL A 125 1.12 -8.68 17.91
N GLU A 126 2.35 -8.27 18.23
CA GLU A 126 3.22 -9.03 19.13
C GLU A 126 2.83 -8.76 20.59
N GLN A 127 2.55 -7.50 20.90
CA GLN A 127 2.19 -7.06 22.24
C GLN A 127 1.10 -5.98 22.20
N ALA A 128 0.17 -6.05 23.15
CA ALA A 128 -0.79 -4.99 23.44
C ALA A 128 -0.71 -4.69 24.94
N VAL A 129 -0.30 -3.47 25.30
CA VAL A 129 -0.18 -3.03 26.70
C VAL A 129 -0.96 -1.76 26.95
N THR A 130 -1.52 -1.63 28.15
CA THR A 130 -2.05 -0.36 28.64
C THR A 130 -0.90 0.49 29.17
N SER A 131 -0.81 1.73 28.71
CA SER A 131 0.12 2.77 29.18
C SER A 131 -0.67 3.93 29.79
N ALA A 132 0.03 4.86 30.45
CA ALA A 132 -0.55 6.11 30.94
C ALA A 132 -1.18 6.95 29.80
N ASP A 133 -0.65 6.83 28.59
CA ASP A 133 -1.07 7.59 27.41
C ASP A 133 -2.08 6.86 26.50
N GLY A 134 -2.61 5.72 26.93
CA GLY A 134 -3.52 4.89 26.14
C GLY A 134 -3.00 3.47 25.89
N GLN A 135 -3.57 2.77 24.91
CA GLN A 135 -3.12 1.43 24.57
C GLN A 135 -1.94 1.52 23.59
N VAL A 136 -0.87 0.75 23.85
CA VAL A 136 0.28 0.66 22.95
C VAL A 136 0.28 -0.72 22.29
N LEU A 137 0.31 -0.75 20.96
CA LEU A 137 0.50 -1.95 20.17
C LEU A 137 1.93 -2.00 19.64
N THR A 138 2.58 -3.15 19.79
CA THR A 138 3.82 -3.47 19.07
C THR A 138 3.43 -4.32 17.86
N LEU A 139 3.61 -3.76 16.66
CA LEU A 139 3.36 -4.45 15.40
C LEU A 139 4.66 -4.94 14.80
N LYS A 140 4.67 -6.20 14.35
CA LYS A 140 5.78 -6.84 13.69
C LYS A 140 5.41 -7.24 12.27
N PHE A 141 6.24 -6.87 11.31
CA PHE A 141 6.11 -7.18 9.90
C PHE A 141 7.47 -7.64 9.36
N LYS A 142 7.49 -8.17 8.14
CA LYS A 142 8.69 -8.75 7.50
C LYS A 142 9.99 -7.97 7.72
N ASP A 143 9.93 -6.65 7.57
CA ASP A 143 11.12 -5.79 7.53
C ASP A 143 11.30 -4.94 8.80
N GLY A 144 10.55 -5.21 9.88
CA GLY A 144 10.73 -4.51 11.14
C GLY A 144 9.53 -4.52 12.07
N GLU A 145 9.56 -3.58 13.01
CA GLU A 145 8.53 -3.40 14.00
C GLU A 145 8.20 -1.92 14.20
N LYS A 146 7.00 -1.65 14.71
CA LYS A 146 6.57 -0.32 15.14
C LYS A 146 5.76 -0.38 16.42
N LYS A 147 6.06 0.56 17.32
CA LYS A 147 5.20 0.91 18.45
C LYS A 147 4.15 1.91 18.00
N ILE A 148 2.90 1.63 18.31
CA ILE A 148 1.73 2.40 17.94
C ILE A 148 0.97 2.79 19.20
N PHE A 149 0.78 4.08 19.44
CA PHE A 149 -0.16 4.61 20.42
C PHE A 149 -1.56 4.65 19.82
N VAL A 150 -2.54 4.06 20.50
CA VAL A 150 -3.94 3.92 20.06
C VAL A 150 -4.89 4.52 21.06
#